data_AF-A0A072ZQS9-F1
#
_entry.id   AF-A0A072ZQS9-F1
#
_cell.length_a   1.000
_cell.length_b   1.000
_cell.length_c   1.000
_cell.angle_alpha   90.00
_cell.angle_beta   90.00
_cell.angle_gamma   90.00
#
_symmetry.space_group_name_H-M   'P 1'
#
loop_
_entity.id
_entity.type
_entity.pdbx_description
1 polymer ?
#
loop_
_entity_poly.entity_id
_entity_poly.type
_entity_poly.pdbx_seq_one_letter_code
_entity_poly.pdbx_strand_id
1 'polypeptide(L)'
;MFPILRPLLHTAALACALPALAADPQPASGGWAQPDPAPIGYAVLNVSRERVESGTACDIGLYVHDELVGNLQPGASLALNLQPGAVDVRLAPNGPGDACRNGMTILAGQTLTLRAGEIRNLRITLGAGGLYLAPVADGY
;
A
#
# COMPACT_ATOMS: atom_id res chain seq x y z
N MET A 1 -67.27 -43.30 -16.73
CA MET A 1 -67.38 -43.64 -15.30
C MET A 1 -66.40 -42.77 -14.53
N PHE A 2 -66.92 -41.74 -13.84
CA PHE A 2 -66.46 -41.08 -12.60
C PHE A 2 -67.07 -39.66 -12.56
N PRO A 3 -68.00 -39.39 -11.63
CA PRO A 3 -68.69 -38.10 -11.53
C PRO A 3 -68.00 -37.12 -10.56
N ILE A 4 -68.16 -35.84 -10.94
CA ILE A 4 -68.33 -34.61 -10.15
C ILE A 4 -68.35 -34.78 -8.62
N LEU A 5 -67.49 -34.04 -7.90
CA LEU A 5 -67.86 -33.43 -6.61
C LEU A 5 -66.93 -32.27 -6.23
N ARG A 6 -67.48 -31.06 -6.17
CA ARG A 6 -66.97 -29.92 -5.38
C ARG A 6 -67.82 -29.85 -4.11
N PRO A 7 -67.22 -29.72 -2.92
CA PRO A 7 -67.69 -28.68 -2.00
C PRO A 7 -66.53 -28.02 -1.21
N LEU A 8 -66.52 -26.68 -1.11
CA LEU A 8 -66.99 -25.85 0.01
C LEU A 8 -65.90 -25.57 1.05
N LEU A 9 -65.54 -24.27 1.16
CA LEU A 9 -65.14 -23.46 2.32
C LEU A 9 -64.17 -24.12 3.34
N HIS A 10 -63.20 -23.43 3.92
CA HIS A 10 -63.41 -22.52 5.04
C HIS A 10 -62.25 -21.51 5.09
N THR A 11 -62.59 -20.24 4.99
CA THR A 11 -61.74 -19.10 5.33
C THR A 11 -61.52 -19.04 6.84
N ALA A 12 -60.34 -19.42 7.32
CA ALA A 12 -59.92 -19.17 8.68
C ALA A 12 -59.23 -17.79 8.76
N ALA A 13 -59.99 -16.76 9.15
CA ALA A 13 -59.45 -15.45 9.46
C ALA A 13 -58.80 -15.50 10.85
N LEU A 14 -57.46 -15.55 10.89
CA LEU A 14 -56.67 -15.49 12.11
C LEU A 14 -56.45 -14.00 12.47
N ALA A 15 -57.26 -13.47 13.39
CA ALA A 15 -57.08 -12.12 13.92
C ALA A 15 -55.94 -12.12 14.96
N CYS A 16 -54.73 -11.72 14.55
CA CYS A 16 -53.63 -11.42 15.46
C CYS A 16 -53.90 -10.12 16.21
N ALA A 17 -54.25 -10.22 17.49
CA ALA A 17 -54.18 -9.10 18.42
C ALA A 17 -52.71 -8.86 18.80
N LEU A 18 -52.13 -7.77 18.30
CA LEU A 18 -50.78 -7.32 18.68
C LEU A 18 -50.86 -6.57 20.01
N PRO A 19 -50.10 -6.96 21.05
CA PRO A 19 -49.93 -6.11 22.22
C PRO A 19 -49.10 -4.88 21.81
N ALA A 20 -49.57 -3.70 22.19
CA ALA A 20 -48.81 -2.46 22.04
C ALA A 20 -47.58 -2.54 22.96
N LEU A 21 -46.38 -2.72 22.39
CA LEU A 21 -45.14 -2.52 23.13
C LEU A 21 -45.01 -1.03 23.43
N ALA A 22 -45.05 -0.67 24.71
CA ALA A 22 -44.58 0.62 25.17
C ALA A 22 -43.09 0.73 24.83
N ALA A 23 -42.70 1.78 24.11
CA ALA A 23 -41.31 2.08 23.82
C ALA A 23 -40.62 2.53 25.12
N ASP A 24 -39.73 1.70 25.66
CA ASP A 24 -38.81 2.13 26.71
C ASP A 24 -37.91 3.28 26.20
N PRO A 25 -37.65 4.33 26.99
CA PRO A 25 -36.73 5.39 26.60
C PRO A 25 -35.31 4.82 26.48
N GLN A 26 -34.76 4.83 25.26
CA GLN A 26 -33.37 4.45 25.01
C GLN A 26 -32.42 5.36 25.82
N PRO A 27 -31.48 4.80 26.61
CA PRO A 27 -30.46 5.60 27.26
C PRO A 27 -29.61 6.28 26.19
N ALA A 28 -29.39 7.58 26.35
CA ALA A 28 -28.50 8.35 25.49
C ALA A 28 -27.14 7.63 25.45
N SER A 29 -26.73 7.17 24.27
CA SER A 29 -25.44 6.53 24.06
C SER A 29 -24.34 7.56 24.36
N GLY A 30 -23.82 7.53 25.58
CA GLY A 30 -22.58 8.20 25.95
C GLY A 30 -21.46 7.60 25.10
N GLY A 31 -21.08 8.31 24.04
CA GLY A 31 -19.97 7.91 23.18
C GLY A 31 -18.67 7.95 23.98
N TRP A 32 -17.96 6.83 24.01
CA TRP A 32 -16.57 6.80 24.47
C TRP A 32 -15.77 7.78 23.59
N ALA A 33 -15.09 8.73 24.21
CA ALA A 33 -14.20 9.63 23.48
C ALA A 33 -13.09 8.79 22.84
N GLN A 34 -13.06 8.76 21.51
CA GLN A 34 -11.99 8.10 20.78
C GLN A 34 -10.77 9.04 20.83
N PRO A 35 -9.59 8.57 21.30
CA PRO A 35 -8.40 9.40 21.30
C PRO A 35 -8.05 9.83 19.87
N ASP A 36 -7.53 11.05 19.74
CA ASP A 36 -7.06 11.57 18.46
C ASP A 36 -5.97 10.63 17.88
N PRO A 37 -5.94 10.44 16.55
CA PRO A 37 -4.87 9.67 15.92
C PRO A 37 -3.51 10.28 16.28
N ALA A 38 -2.58 9.43 16.72
CA ALA A 38 -1.21 9.86 16.98
C ALA A 38 -0.57 10.45 15.70
N PRO A 39 0.27 11.49 15.79
CA PRO A 39 0.98 12.03 14.64
C PRO A 39 1.80 10.95 13.92
N ILE A 40 1.75 10.92 12.58
CA ILE A 40 2.52 9.97 11.78
C ILE A 40 4.01 10.30 11.92
N GLY A 41 4.75 9.49 12.67
CA GLY A 41 6.17 9.68 12.98
C GLY A 41 7.15 9.18 11.93
N TYR A 42 6.71 8.88 10.70
CA TYR A 42 7.53 8.33 9.63
C TYR A 42 7.16 8.93 8.27
N ALA A 43 8.07 8.79 7.31
CA ALA A 43 7.82 9.03 5.89
C ALA A 43 7.72 7.69 5.15
N VAL A 44 6.97 7.66 4.05
CA VAL A 44 6.91 6.52 3.13
C VAL A 44 7.71 6.87 1.88
N LEU A 45 8.75 6.12 1.60
CA LEU A 45 9.49 6.18 0.35
C LEU A 45 9.07 5.01 -0.55
N ASN A 46 8.38 5.33 -1.64
CA ASN A 46 8.05 4.38 -2.68
C ASN A 46 9.09 4.49 -3.80
N VAL A 47 9.78 3.40 -4.08
CA VAL A 47 10.75 3.29 -5.17
C VAL A 47 10.22 2.31 -6.20
N SER A 48 10.04 2.77 -7.44
CA SER A 48 9.68 1.91 -8.56
C SER A 48 10.86 1.70 -9.50
N ARG A 49 10.88 0.54 -10.15
CA ARG A 49 11.80 0.25 -11.24
C ARG A 49 11.03 -0.03 -12.51
N GLU A 50 11.17 0.85 -13.50
CA GLU A 50 10.65 0.58 -14.83
C GLU A 50 11.47 -0.49 -15.55
N ARG A 51 10.81 -1.22 -16.46
CA ARG A 51 11.44 -2.35 -17.17
C ARG A 51 12.64 -1.95 -18.01
N VAL A 52 12.56 -0.79 -18.69
CA VAL A 52 13.54 -0.39 -19.71
C VAL A 52 14.44 0.76 -19.24
N GLU A 53 13.94 1.65 -18.39
CA GLU A 53 14.66 2.89 -18.02
C GLU A 53 15.94 2.68 -17.20
N SER A 54 16.09 1.50 -16.61
CA SER A 54 17.26 1.17 -15.80
C SER A 54 18.44 0.60 -16.60
N GLY A 55 18.23 0.25 -17.87
CA GLY A 55 19.32 -0.15 -18.78
C GLY A 55 20.07 -1.44 -18.42
N THR A 56 19.55 -2.26 -17.49
CA THR A 56 20.16 -3.53 -17.06
C THR A 56 19.12 -4.63 -16.89
N ALA A 57 19.52 -5.88 -17.11
CA ALA A 57 18.68 -7.06 -16.83
C ALA A 57 18.83 -7.57 -15.39
N CYS A 58 19.85 -7.12 -14.65
CA CYS A 58 20.03 -7.45 -13.25
C CYS A 58 18.89 -6.87 -12.40
N ASP A 59 18.72 -7.40 -11.19
CA ASP A 59 17.94 -6.69 -10.18
C ASP A 59 18.70 -5.44 -9.76
N ILE A 60 18.01 -4.52 -9.08
CA ILE A 60 18.66 -3.33 -8.53
C ILE A 60 18.51 -3.35 -7.03
N GLY A 61 19.64 -3.45 -6.33
CA GLY A 61 19.72 -3.28 -4.89
C GLY A 61 19.51 -1.83 -4.52
N LEU A 62 18.55 -1.60 -3.63
CA LEU A 62 18.31 -0.35 -2.95
C LEU A 62 18.98 -0.43 -1.58
N TYR A 63 19.89 0.50 -1.32
CA TYR A 63 20.62 0.58 -0.06
C TYR A 63 20.22 1.87 0.65
N VAL A 64 19.94 1.77 1.95
CA VAL A 64 19.66 2.92 2.83
C VAL A 64 20.71 2.91 3.93
N HIS A 65 21.45 4.01 4.09
CA HIS A 65 22.60 4.08 5.00
C HIS A 65 23.58 2.91 4.81
N ASP A 66 23.88 2.60 3.54
CA ASP A 66 24.75 1.50 3.10
C ASP A 66 24.25 0.08 3.45
N GLU A 67 23.04 -0.08 3.98
CA GLU A 67 22.39 -1.37 4.22
C GLU A 67 21.43 -1.73 3.07
N LEU A 68 21.53 -2.96 2.54
CA LEU A 68 20.62 -3.45 1.51
C LEU A 68 19.22 -3.67 2.10
N VAL A 69 18.26 -2.84 1.70
CA VAL A 69 16.87 -2.94 2.17
C VAL A 69 15.96 -3.69 1.21
N GLY A 70 16.38 -3.87 -0.05
CA GLY A 70 15.64 -4.68 -1.01
C GLY A 70 16.27 -4.73 -2.39
N ASN A 71 15.85 -5.72 -3.18
CA ASN A 71 16.21 -5.89 -4.58
C ASN A 71 14.97 -5.73 -5.46
N LEU A 72 15.03 -4.85 -6.46
CA LEU A 72 13.94 -4.58 -7.38
C LEU A 72 14.17 -5.28 -8.74
N GLN A 73 13.33 -6.27 -9.04
CA GLN A 73 13.23 -6.87 -10.38
C GLN A 73 12.66 -5.86 -11.39
N PRO A 74 12.80 -6.10 -12.72
CA PRO A 74 12.21 -5.22 -13.72
C PRO A 74 10.69 -5.11 -13.58
N GLY A 75 10.17 -3.88 -13.41
CA GLY A 75 8.75 -3.61 -13.20
C GLY A 75 8.27 -3.72 -11.75
N ALA A 76 9.17 -3.97 -10.79
CA ALA A 76 8.83 -4.07 -9.38
C ALA A 76 8.86 -2.69 -8.69
N SER A 77 8.24 -2.63 -7.51
CA SER A 77 8.31 -1.49 -6.60
C SER A 77 8.48 -1.95 -5.16
N LEU A 78 9.01 -1.06 -4.33
CA LEU A 78 9.22 -1.26 -2.89
C LEU A 78 8.78 -0.01 -2.13
N ALA A 79 8.09 -0.20 -1.00
CA ALA A 79 7.69 0.86 -0.10
C ALA A 79 8.43 0.71 1.23
N LEU A 80 9.05 1.78 1.71
CA LEU A 80 9.83 1.82 2.94
C LEU A 80 9.28 2.86 3.90
N ASN A 81 9.10 2.49 5.16
CA ASN A 81 8.81 3.43 6.23
C ASN A 81 10.15 3.90 6.83
N LEU A 82 10.47 5.17 6.64
CA LEU A 82 11.74 5.76 7.04
C LEU A 82 11.52 6.84 8.10
N GLN A 83 12.54 7.05 8.94
CA GLN A 83 12.52 8.17 9.86
C GLN A 83 12.56 9.50 9.07
N PRO A 84 11.84 10.55 9.53
CA PRO A 84 11.95 11.87 8.95
C PRO A 84 13.38 12.42 9.10
N GLY A 85 13.84 13.20 8.11
CA GLY A 85 15.18 13.78 8.08
C GLY A 85 15.95 13.43 6.82
N ALA A 86 17.28 13.56 6.89
CA ALA A 86 18.18 13.22 5.82
C ALA A 86 18.40 11.69 5.77
N VAL A 87 18.13 11.09 4.62
CA VAL A 87 18.30 9.66 4.36
C VAL A 87 19.24 9.48 3.17
N ASP A 88 20.33 8.76 3.39
CA ASP A 88 21.28 8.43 2.33
C ASP A 88 20.86 7.16 1.61
N VAL A 89 20.70 7.26 0.29
CA VAL A 89 20.23 6.18 -0.56
C VAL A 89 21.22 5.90 -1.66
N ARG A 90 21.44 4.62 -1.96
CA ARG A 90 22.36 4.15 -2.99
C ARG A 90 21.71 3.06 -3.83
N LEU A 91 22.10 3.00 -5.10
CA LEU A 91 21.59 2.03 -6.06
C LEU A 91 22.74 1.27 -6.70
N ALA A 92 22.47 0.00 -6.99
CA ALA A 92 23.51 -0.91 -7.43
C ALA A 92 22.89 -2.10 -8.18
N PRO A 93 23.38 -2.51 -9.37
CA PRO A 93 23.01 -3.80 -9.96
C PRO A 93 23.22 -4.94 -8.97
N ASN A 94 22.27 -5.84 -8.81
CA ASN A 94 22.38 -6.96 -7.89
C ASN A 94 21.72 -8.19 -8.50
N GLY A 95 22.05 -9.37 -7.98
CA GLY A 95 21.45 -10.62 -8.43
C GLY A 95 22.46 -11.73 -8.69
N PRO A 96 21.98 -12.87 -9.20
CA PRO A 96 22.81 -14.05 -9.44
C PRO A 96 23.77 -13.84 -10.63
N GLY A 97 24.96 -14.42 -10.52
CA GLY A 97 26.00 -14.40 -11.57
C GLY A 97 26.95 -13.21 -11.47
N ASP A 98 28.18 -13.39 -11.94
CA ASP A 98 29.25 -12.39 -11.79
C ASP A 98 28.97 -11.08 -12.53
N ALA A 99 28.17 -11.12 -13.60
CA ALA A 99 27.76 -9.94 -14.36
C ALA A 99 26.86 -8.97 -13.56
N CYS A 100 26.20 -9.46 -12.51
CA CYS A 100 25.32 -8.66 -11.65
C CYS A 100 25.94 -8.34 -10.28
N ARG A 101 27.22 -8.68 -10.07
CA ARG A 101 27.94 -8.38 -8.82
C ARG A 101 28.65 -7.04 -8.94
N ASN A 102 28.47 -6.18 -7.94
CA ASN A 102 29.13 -4.86 -7.91
C ASN A 102 30.52 -4.82 -7.29
N GLY A 103 31.10 -5.97 -6.95
CA GLY A 103 32.48 -6.04 -6.43
C GLY A 103 32.77 -5.00 -5.35
N MET A 104 33.94 -4.35 -5.44
CA MET A 104 34.37 -3.26 -4.54
C MET A 104 34.06 -1.86 -5.12
N THR A 105 32.94 -1.70 -5.81
CA THR A 105 32.58 -0.41 -6.42
C THR A 105 32.00 0.54 -5.37
N ILE A 106 32.50 1.77 -5.34
CA ILE A 106 31.87 2.84 -4.55
C ILE A 106 30.56 3.22 -5.23
N LEU A 107 29.44 3.00 -4.54
CA LEU A 107 28.13 3.37 -5.05
C LEU A 107 27.94 4.88 -4.94
N ALA A 108 27.46 5.49 -6.03
CA ALA A 108 27.01 6.88 -5.99
C ALA A 108 25.78 6.98 -5.08
N GLY A 109 25.82 7.89 -4.11
CA GLY A 109 24.73 8.13 -3.17
C GLY A 109 23.92 9.37 -3.50
N GLN A 110 22.67 9.36 -3.07
CA GLN A 110 21.77 10.51 -3.06
C GLN A 110 21.21 10.69 -1.66
N THR A 111 21.26 11.91 -1.13
CA THR A 111 20.61 12.24 0.14
C THR A 111 19.21 12.78 -0.14
N LEU A 112 18.20 12.13 0.43
CA LEU A 112 16.80 12.55 0.39
C LEU A 112 16.44 13.21 1.72
N THR A 113 15.73 14.34 1.69
CA THR A 113 15.18 14.96 2.91
C THR A 113 13.69 14.67 3.00
N LEU A 114 13.30 13.80 3.92
CA LEU A 114 11.92 13.34 4.10
C LEU A 114 11.24 14.02 5.28
N ARG A 115 9.96 14.35 5.15
CA ARG A 115 9.14 14.92 6.23
C ARG A 115 8.23 13.87 6.88
N ALA A 116 7.88 14.08 8.13
CA ALA A 116 6.90 13.23 8.83
C ALA A 116 5.55 13.26 8.09
N GLY A 117 4.98 12.09 7.84
CA GLY A 117 3.74 11.91 7.08
C GLY A 117 3.90 12.05 5.55
N GLU A 118 5.11 12.30 5.05
CA GLU A 118 5.35 12.41 3.60
C GLU A 118 5.24 11.05 2.92
N ILE A 119 4.62 11.03 1.73
CA ILE A 119 4.71 9.91 0.80
C ILE A 119 5.47 10.41 -0.43
N ARG A 120 6.68 9.87 -0.66
CA ARG A 120 7.54 10.24 -1.77
C ARG A 120 7.62 9.09 -2.77
N ASN A 121 7.18 9.34 -4.01
CA ASN A 121 7.28 8.38 -5.11
C ASN A 121 8.47 8.74 -5.99
N LEU A 122 9.46 7.85 -6.07
CA LEU A 122 10.63 7.97 -6.92
C LEU A 122 10.73 6.75 -7.83
N ARG A 123 11.34 6.93 -9.00
CA ARG A 123 11.68 5.86 -9.92
C ARG A 123 13.19 5.73 -10.06
N ILE A 124 13.65 4.52 -10.36
CA ILE A 124 15.04 4.25 -10.72
C ILE A 124 15.26 4.57 -12.20
N THR A 125 16.25 5.40 -12.49
CA THR A 125 16.67 5.81 -13.83
C THR A 125 18.18 5.63 -14.00
N LEU A 126 18.64 5.46 -15.24
CA LEU A 126 20.05 5.46 -15.60
C LEU A 126 20.46 6.81 -16.21
N GLY A 127 21.46 7.47 -15.63
CA GLY A 127 22.06 8.70 -16.14
C GLY A 127 23.56 8.54 -16.40
N ALA A 128 24.24 9.64 -16.74
CA ALA A 128 25.68 9.63 -17.01
C ALA A 128 26.54 9.18 -15.82
N GLY A 129 26.05 9.40 -14.59
CA GLY A 129 26.70 8.97 -13.35
C GLY A 129 26.30 7.58 -12.85
N GLY A 130 25.51 6.83 -13.63
CA GLY A 130 24.96 5.53 -13.22
C GLY A 130 23.50 5.62 -12.78
N LEU A 131 23.07 4.62 -12.00
CA LEU A 131 21.71 4.52 -11.48
C LEU A 131 21.44 5.61 -10.44
N TYR A 132 20.28 6.24 -10.51
CA TYR A 132 19.82 7.22 -9.54
C TYR A 132 18.30 7.21 -9.42
N LEU A 133 17.80 7.75 -8.31
CA LEU A 133 16.40 8.01 -8.05
C LEU A 133 15.98 9.36 -8.62
N ALA A 134 14.94 9.35 -9.43
CA ALA A 134 14.28 10.53 -9.99
C ALA A 134 12.83 10.60 -9.50
N PRO A 135 12.24 11.80 -9.35
CA PRO A 135 10.80 11.92 -9.18
C PRO A 135 10.05 11.19 -10.29
N VAL A 136 8.96 10.53 -9.92
CA VAL A 136 7.96 10.12 -10.91
C VAL A 136 7.34 11.41 -11.45
N ALA A 137 7.32 11.58 -12.77
CA ALA A 137 6.63 12.72 -13.35
C ALA A 137 5.13 12.57 -13.07
N ASP A 138 4.53 13.59 -12.47
CA ASP A 138 3.08 13.69 -12.33
C ASP A 138 2.53 13.90 -13.75
N GLY A 139 2.18 12.81 -14.42
CA GLY A 139 1.83 12.82 -15.85
C GLY A 139 0.67 13.78 -16.13
N TYR A 140 0.97 14.86 -16.87
CA TYR A 140 0.01 15.72 -17.54
C TYR A 140 0.51 16.04 -18.95
#